data_AF-A0A2R4TJP8-F1
#
_entry.id   AF-A0A2R4TJP8-F1
#
_cell.length_a   1.000
_cell.length_b   1.000
_cell.length_c   1.000
_cell.angle_alpha   90.00
_cell.angle_beta   90.00
_cell.angle_gamma   90.00
#
_symmetry.space_group_name_H-M   'P 1'
#
loop_
_entity.id
_entity.type
_entity.pdbx_description
1 polymer ?
#
loop_
_entity_poly.entity_id
_entity_poly.type
_entity_poly.pdbx_seq_one_letter_code
_entity_poly.pdbx_strand_id
1 'polypeptide(L)' 'MLLKFAIRFMAVLLSVLILAAIVIQFFFSSKLTTDLWIIVVPVILGIPIVTSVVIAKDDELSIQ' A
#
# COMPACT_ATOMS: atom_id res chain seq x y z
N MET A 1 -16.35 11.35 6.24
CA MET A 1 -15.19 11.71 5.39
C MET A 1 -14.01 10.79 5.67
N LEU A 2 -13.37 10.89 6.85
CA LEU A 2 -12.15 10.12 7.17
C LEU A 2 -12.30 8.59 7.17
N LEU A 3 -13.46 8.05 7.60
CA LEU A 3 -13.67 6.60 7.59
C LEU A 3 -13.66 6.00 6.18
N LYS A 4 -14.25 6.70 5.19
CA LYS A 4 -14.26 6.25 3.79
C LYS A 4 -12.84 6.26 3.21
N PHE A 5 -12.09 7.32 3.51
CA PHE A 5 -10.67 7.42 3.15
C PHE A 5 -9.84 6.31 3.79
N ALA A 6 -10.01 6.05 5.09
CA ALA A 6 -9.29 5.00 5.81
C ALA A 6 -9.58 3.61 5.23
N ILE A 7 -10.84 3.30 4.90
CA ILE A 7 -11.22 2.03 4.26
C ILE A 7 -10.55 1.90 2.89
N ARG A 8 -10.52 2.96 2.07
CA ARG A 8 -9.82 2.97 0.78
C ARG A 8 -8.32 2.76 0.95
N PHE A 9 -7.69 3.49 1.87
CA PHE A 9 -6.27 3.34 2.18
C PHE A 9 -5.94 1.90 2.58
N MET A 10 -6.73 1.30 3.48
CA MET A 10 -6.55 -0.09 3.89
C MET A 10 -6.72 -1.07 2.73
N ALA A 11 -7.68 -0.85 1.84
CA ALA A 11 -7.86 -1.70 0.65
C ALA A 11 -6.64 -1.63 -0.28
N VAL A 12 -6.14 -0.42 -0.58
CA VAL A 12 -4.95 -0.23 -1.42
C VAL A 12 -3.71 -0.83 -0.75
N LEU A 13 -3.52 -0.59 0.54
CA LEU A 13 -2.42 -1.16 1.32
C LEU A 13 -2.43 -2.69 1.28
N LEU A 14 -3.60 -3.30 1.48
CA LEU A 14 -3.75 -4.75 1.42
C LEU A 14 -3.39 -5.30 0.03
N SER A 15 -3.86 -4.66 -1.03
CA SER A 15 -3.51 -5.05 -2.41
C SER A 15 -2.01 -4.97 -2.68
N VAL A 16 -1.35 -3.91 -2.22
CA VAL A 16 0.11 -3.74 -2.36
C VAL A 16 0.87 -4.79 -1.56
N LEU A 17 0.43 -5.10 -0.32
CA LEU A 17 1.03 -6.14 0.51
C LEU A 17 0.91 -7.54 -0.12
N ILE A 18 -0.25 -7.87 -0.69
CA ILE A 18 -0.46 -9.16 -1.37
C ILE A 18 0.45 -9.27 -2.60
N LEU A 19 0.51 -8.22 -3.43
CA LEU A 19 1.39 -8.19 -4.60
C LEU A 19 2.86 -8.32 -4.21
N ALA A 20 3.30 -7.56 -3.20
CA ALA A 20 4.68 -7.64 -2.69
C ALA A 20 4.99 -9.04 -2.16
N ALA A 21 4.08 -9.64 -1.39
CA ALA A 21 4.25 -11.00 -0.89
C ALA A 21 4.37 -12.02 -2.02
N ILE A 22 3.52 -11.94 -3.05
CA ILE A 22 3.59 -12.84 -4.22
C ILE A 22 4.93 -12.66 -4.92
N VAL A 23 5.34 -11.42 -5.21
CA VAL A 23 6.60 -11.15 -5.92
C VAL A 23 7.80 -11.66 -5.10
N ILE A 24 7.88 -11.33 -3.81
CA ILE A 24 9.00 -11.70 -2.96
C ILE A 24 9.06 -13.23 -2.76
N GLN A 25 7.92 -13.87 -2.50
CA GLN A 25 7.86 -15.30 -2.17
C GLN A 25 8.11 -16.21 -3.38
N PHE A 26 7.64 -15.82 -4.58
CA PHE A 26 7.74 -16.67 -5.76
C PHE A 26 8.98 -16.39 -6.62
N PHE A 27 9.53 -15.17 -6.59
CA PHE A 27 10.66 -14.80 -7.48
C PHE A 27 12.02 -14.74 -6.78
N PHE A 28 12.08 -14.75 -5.44
CA PHE A 28 13.33 -14.60 -4.70
C PHE A 28 13.60 -15.77 -3.75
N SER A 29 14.88 -15.98 -3.42
CA SER A 29 15.30 -17.02 -2.49
C SER A 29 14.93 -16.66 -1.04
N SER A 30 14.69 -17.68 -0.22
CA SER A 30 14.36 -17.51 1.21
C SER A 30 15.40 -16.72 1.99
N LYS A 31 16.66 -16.73 1.56
CA LYS A 31 17.76 -15.98 2.17
C LYS A 31 17.64 -14.47 1.94
N LEU A 32 16.99 -14.04 0.86
CA LEU A 32 16.78 -12.62 0.52
C LEU A 32 15.40 -12.10 0.90
N THR A 33 14.44 -13.00 1.18
CA THR A 33 13.05 -12.63 1.49
C THR A 33 12.94 -11.56 2.58
N THR A 34 13.63 -11.73 3.71
CA THR A 34 13.58 -10.77 4.83
C THR A 34 14.15 -9.40 4.45
N ASP A 35 15.29 -9.38 3.77
CA ASP A 35 15.96 -8.15 3.36
C ASP A 35 15.10 -7.37 2.34
N LEU A 36 14.44 -8.08 1.43
CA LEU A 36 13.53 -7.49 0.45
C LEU A 36 12.31 -6.86 1.11
N TRP A 37 11.71 -7.50 2.13
CA TRP A 37 10.60 -6.91 2.87
C TRP A 37 10.99 -5.58 3.52
N ILE A 38 12.21 -5.48 4.07
CA ILE A 38 12.73 -4.24 4.67
C ILE A 38 12.90 -3.15 3.59
N ILE A 39 13.55 -3.49 2.48
CA ILE A 39 13.81 -2.54 1.38
C ILE A 39 12.51 -2.02 0.77
N VAL A 40 11.47 -2.84 0.71
CA VAL A 40 10.20 -2.49 0.08
C VAL A 40 9.22 -1.79 1.03
N VAL A 41 9.50 -1.67 2.35
CA VAL A 41 8.65 -0.93 3.31
C VAL A 41 8.31 0.50 2.87
N PRO A 42 9.27 1.33 2.40
CA PRO A 42 8.95 2.69 1.95
C PRO A 42 7.97 2.69 0.77
N VAL A 43 8.05 1.68 -0.10
CA VAL A 43 7.16 1.51 -1.25
C VAL A 43 5.77 1.05 -0.80
N ILE A 44 5.71 0.08 0.12
CA ILE A 44 4.46 -0.42 0.72
C ILE A 44 3.68 0.68 1.43
N LEU A 45 4.35 1.67 2.03
CA LEU A 45 3.69 2.80 2.68
C LEU A 45 3.43 3.95 1.71
N GLY A 46 4.43 4.30 0.89
CA GLY A 46 4.36 5.44 -0.03
C GLY A 46 3.30 5.27 -1.12
N ILE A 47 3.22 4.10 -1.76
CA ILE A 47 2.25 3.86 -2.85
C ILE A 47 0.81 4.00 -2.33
N PRO A 48 0.37 3.32 -1.25
CA PRO A 48 -0.97 3.48 -0.72
C PRO A 48 -1.30 4.90 -0.26
N ILE A 49 -0.34 5.63 0.33
CA ILE A 49 -0.56 7.03 0.75
C ILE A 49 -0.85 7.91 -0.47
N VAL A 50 0.00 7.86 -1.50
CA VAL A 50 -0.19 8.71 -2.69
C VAL A 50 -1.44 8.29 -3.46
N THR A 51 -1.63 6.98 -3.64
CA THR A 51 -2.75 6.43 -4.40
C THR A 51 -4.09 6.73 -3.72
N SER A 52 -4.17 6.60 -2.39
CA SER A 52 -5.40 6.89 -1.67
C SER A 52 -5.76 8.38 -1.75
N VAL A 53 -4.78 9.28 -1.72
CA VAL A 53 -5.01 10.73 -1.86
C VAL A 53 -5.44 11.09 -3.28
N VAL A 54 -4.80 10.53 -4.32
CA VAL A 54 -5.14 10.81 -5.73
C VAL A 54 -6.54 10.30 -6.09
N ILE A 55 -6.97 9.18 -5.50
CA ILE A 55 -8.27 8.56 -5.78
C ILE A 55 -9.37 9.09 -4.85
N ALA A 56 -9.00 9.69 -3.71
CA ALA A 56 -9.95 10.28 -2.79
C ALA A 56 -10.75 11.38 -3.49
N LYS A 57 -12.04 11.44 -3.17
CA LYS A 57 -12.92 12.50 -3.66
C LYS A 57 -12.84 13.73 -2.74
N ASP A 58 -13.20 14.90 -3.25
CA ASP A 58 -13.20 16.16 -2.48
C ASP A 58 -14.05 16.05 -1.20
N ASP A 59 -15.20 15.36 -1.29
CA ASP A 59 -16.06 15.05 -0.14
C ASP A 59 -15.46 14.05 0.85
N GLU A 60 -14.42 13.32 0.48
CA GLU A 60 -13.68 12.42 1.38
C GLU A 60 -12.51 13.13 2.07
N LEU A 61 -11.95 14.16 1.42
CA LEU A 61 -10.84 14.98 1.91
C LEU A 61 -11.29 16.23 2.70
N SER A 62 -12.60 16.45 2.83
CA SER A 62 -13.17 17.65 3.47
C SER A 62 -12.74 18.96 2.79
N ILE A 63 -12.42 18.88 1.50
CA ILE A 63 -12.10 20.01 0.64
C ILE A 63 -13.44 20.42 0.01
N GLN A 64 -13.90 21.65 0.30
CA GLN A 64 -15.14 22.22 -0.25
C GLN A 64 -14.94 22.69 -1.68
#